data_AF-A0A100XW94-F1
#
_entry.id   AF-A0A100XW94-F1
#
_cell.length_a   1.000
_cell.length_b   1.000
_cell.length_c   1.000
_cell.angle_alpha   90.00
_cell.angle_beta   90.00
_cell.angle_gamma   90.00
#
_symmetry.space_group_name_H-M   'P 1'
#
loop_
_entity.id
_entity.type
_entity.pdbx_description
1 polymer ?
#
loop_
_entity_poly.entity_id
_entity_poly.type
_entity_poly.pdbx_seq_one_letter_code
_entity_poly.pdbx_strand_id
1 'polypeptide(L)'
;MRAKIMLVLLVLIFMGTTTVSATAPAWLKPGAYVTYAVIVPKDARFGTNSVMIKLDMLNGRSFEALYPYLTRTMERNVSRDENYVTALWPTGTSYLTFEVLSVDNDTAKILVTLKLHDVVVERPDLANASVLVLSEVLTLDLKSGMYVRNGMPVARPSFFVDTSSPPGPGAVLLNVTVPEGGAWVMRIKNLSYSRYRDVEVLTHLRTFHPPFIYLESDVVRFNLHGPDYSFSGGTGFSALYDPSTGLMIASDMFSTPPELVLMGVISSTMEDVNASRALRKLLAEGSNKRWLQGWNLFATNVEFRDENPFERPRSPFVYYFVPLAIIALAVGIRDFWRWVR
;
A
#
# COMPACT_ATOMS: atom_id res chain seq x y z
N MET A 1 -56.82 9.53 -0.09
CA MET A 1 -55.49 10.00 0.35
C MET A 1 -54.50 8.88 0.66
N ARG A 2 -54.88 7.81 1.39
CA ARG A 2 -53.96 6.72 1.79
C ARG A 2 -53.24 6.01 0.63
N ALA A 3 -53.91 5.80 -0.51
CA ALA A 3 -53.29 5.14 -1.68
C ALA A 3 -52.23 6.00 -2.39
N LYS A 4 -52.36 7.34 -2.36
CA LYS A 4 -51.39 8.25 -3.00
C LYS A 4 -50.10 8.38 -2.17
N ILE A 5 -50.21 8.32 -0.84
CA ILE A 5 -49.07 8.35 0.07
C ILE A 5 -48.26 7.05 -0.03
N MET A 6 -48.93 5.90 -0.18
CA MET A 6 -48.25 4.61 -0.32
C MET A 6 -47.48 4.50 -1.64
N LEU A 7 -48.01 5.08 -2.73
CA LEU A 7 -47.32 5.14 -4.02
C LEU A 7 -46.05 6.00 -3.96
N VAL A 8 -46.10 7.16 -3.28
CA VAL A 8 -44.94 8.04 -3.10
C VAL A 8 -43.85 7.38 -2.25
N LEU A 9 -44.23 6.64 -1.21
CA LEU A 9 -43.30 5.84 -0.41
C LEU A 9 -42.68 4.69 -1.21
N LEU A 10 -43.45 4.01 -2.06
CA LEU A 10 -42.93 2.93 -2.90
C LEU A 10 -41.94 3.46 -3.96
N VAL A 11 -42.21 4.62 -4.55
CA VAL A 11 -41.32 5.30 -5.50
C VAL A 11 -40.04 5.80 -4.82
N LEU A 12 -40.12 6.30 -3.57
CA LEU A 12 -38.94 6.68 -2.78
C LEU A 12 -38.08 5.48 -2.36
N ILE A 13 -38.69 4.32 -2.09
CA ILE A 13 -37.96 3.07 -1.82
C ILE A 13 -37.30 2.54 -3.10
N PHE A 14 -37.97 2.62 -4.26
CA PHE A 14 -37.41 2.18 -5.54
C PHE A 14 -36.37 3.14 -6.13
N MET A 15 -36.45 4.45 -5.83
CA MET A 15 -35.38 5.40 -6.20
C MET A 15 -34.17 5.33 -5.26
N GLY A 16 -34.30 4.71 -4.08
CA GLY A 16 -33.20 4.47 -3.14
C GLY A 16 -32.31 3.27 -3.50
N THR A 17 -32.67 2.50 -4.52
CA THR A 17 -31.88 1.37 -5.01
C THR A 17 -31.33 1.67 -6.41
N THR A 18 -30.64 2.80 -6.57
CA THR A 18 -29.57 2.81 -7.57
C THR A 18 -28.49 1.90 -7.02
N THR A 19 -28.49 0.64 -7.46
CA THR A 19 -27.31 -0.20 -7.39
C THR A 19 -26.21 0.59 -8.10
N VAL A 20 -25.36 1.25 -7.32
CA VAL A 20 -24.08 1.75 -7.81
C VAL A 20 -23.36 0.49 -8.25
N SER A 21 -23.46 0.16 -9.54
CA SER A 21 -22.56 -0.77 -10.18
C SER A 21 -21.18 -0.22 -9.87
N ALA A 22 -20.46 -0.89 -8.95
CA ALA A 22 -19.13 -0.51 -8.56
C ALA A 22 -18.28 -0.60 -9.83
N THR A 23 -18.11 0.53 -10.50
CA THR A 23 -17.22 0.66 -11.64
C THR A 23 -15.87 0.15 -11.19
N ALA A 24 -15.29 -0.78 -11.95
CA ALA A 24 -13.98 -1.32 -11.66
C ALA A 24 -12.98 -0.18 -11.37
N PRO A 25 -12.02 -0.38 -10.45
CA PRO A 25 -11.03 0.66 -10.14
C PRO A 25 -10.33 1.16 -11.40
N ALA A 26 -10.05 2.46 -11.48
CA ALA A 26 -9.48 3.08 -12.68
C ALA A 26 -8.11 2.52 -13.11
N TRP A 27 -7.41 1.88 -12.19
CA TRP A 27 -6.14 1.20 -12.43
C TRP A 27 -6.30 -0.19 -13.05
N LEU A 28 -7.48 -0.83 -12.98
CA LEU A 28 -7.68 -2.22 -13.42
C LEU A 28 -7.89 -2.29 -14.94
N LYS A 29 -6.85 -1.92 -15.70
CA LYS A 29 -6.82 -2.00 -17.16
C LYS A 29 -5.39 -2.30 -17.64
N PRO A 30 -5.20 -3.09 -18.70
CA PRO A 30 -3.87 -3.33 -19.26
C PRO A 30 -3.12 -2.02 -19.57
N GLY A 31 -1.83 -1.99 -19.24
CA GLY A 31 -0.96 -0.81 -19.39
C GLY A 31 -1.15 0.27 -18.34
N ALA A 32 -2.08 0.12 -17.38
CA ALA A 32 -2.11 1.00 -16.22
C ALA A 32 -0.86 0.76 -15.35
N TYR A 33 -0.24 1.83 -14.89
CA TYR A 33 0.94 1.73 -14.04
C TYR A 33 0.93 2.78 -12.93
N VAL A 34 1.61 2.47 -11.84
CA VAL A 34 1.91 3.40 -10.76
C VAL A 34 3.36 3.21 -10.35
N THR A 35 4.12 4.31 -10.31
CA THR A 35 5.53 4.35 -9.94
C THR A 35 5.71 5.24 -8.72
N TYR A 36 6.41 4.71 -7.73
CA TYR A 36 6.84 5.42 -6.53
C TYR A 36 8.35 5.61 -6.58
N ALA A 37 8.82 6.72 -6.02
CA ALA A 37 10.23 7.05 -5.95
C ALA A 37 10.68 7.26 -4.51
N VAL A 38 11.96 6.93 -4.28
CA VAL A 38 12.73 7.28 -3.09
C VAL A 38 13.97 8.00 -3.59
N ILE A 39 14.06 9.31 -3.35
CA ILE A 39 15.16 10.13 -3.86
C ILE A 39 16.29 10.20 -2.83
N VAL A 40 17.48 9.76 -3.26
CA VAL A 40 18.72 9.86 -2.48
C VAL A 40 19.68 10.79 -3.22
N PRO A 41 19.93 12.01 -2.72
CA PRO A 41 20.89 12.92 -3.31
C PRO A 41 22.33 12.45 -3.02
N LYS A 42 23.28 12.88 -3.85
CA LYS A 42 24.70 12.47 -3.75
C LYS A 42 25.37 12.81 -2.41
N ASP A 43 24.84 13.78 -1.68
CA ASP A 43 25.33 14.21 -0.37
C ASP A 43 24.66 13.47 0.81
N ALA A 44 23.81 12.48 0.52
CA ALA A 44 23.21 11.62 1.54
C ALA A 44 24.27 10.74 2.22
N ARG A 45 23.97 10.31 3.45
CA ARG A 45 24.84 9.40 4.19
C ARG A 45 24.73 7.99 3.61
N PHE A 46 25.85 7.28 3.53
CA PHE A 46 25.86 5.87 3.18
C PHE A 46 25.02 5.06 4.18
N GLY A 47 24.34 4.01 3.69
CA GLY A 47 23.55 3.11 4.52
C GLY A 47 22.22 3.66 5.02
N THR A 48 21.79 4.84 4.55
CA THR A 48 20.45 5.38 4.83
C THR A 48 19.33 4.44 4.36
N ASN A 49 19.53 3.78 3.20
CA ASN A 49 18.61 2.81 2.65
C ASN A 49 19.21 1.41 2.72
N SER A 50 18.37 0.42 3.02
CA SER A 50 18.76 -0.99 3.06
C SER A 50 17.63 -1.86 2.56
N VAL A 51 17.95 -2.81 1.69
CA VAL A 51 17.05 -3.83 1.17
C VAL A 51 17.66 -5.19 1.47
N MET A 52 16.97 -6.00 2.27
CA MET A 52 17.42 -7.33 2.65
C MET A 52 16.75 -8.37 1.76
N ILE A 53 17.56 -9.19 1.09
CA ILE A 53 17.11 -10.17 0.12
C ILE A 53 17.38 -11.58 0.64
N LYS A 54 16.37 -12.44 0.59
CA LYS A 54 16.49 -13.88 0.80
C LYS A 54 16.65 -14.56 -0.57
N LEU A 55 17.81 -15.18 -0.82
CA LEU A 55 18.16 -15.66 -2.18
C LEU A 55 17.22 -16.75 -2.71
N ASP A 56 16.87 -17.73 -1.87
CA ASP A 56 15.97 -18.84 -2.22
C ASP A 56 14.50 -18.42 -2.45
N MET A 57 14.17 -17.15 -2.23
CA MET A 57 12.89 -16.56 -2.57
C MET A 57 12.91 -15.79 -3.90
N LEU A 58 14.08 -15.54 -4.49
CA LEU A 58 14.19 -14.84 -5.76
C LEU A 58 13.73 -15.72 -6.93
N ASN A 59 13.07 -15.12 -7.91
CA ASN A 59 12.94 -15.76 -9.22
C ASN A 59 14.28 -15.78 -9.97
N GLY A 60 14.36 -16.61 -11.01
CA GLY A 60 15.60 -16.78 -11.78
C GLY A 60 16.14 -15.46 -12.32
N ARG A 61 15.28 -14.61 -12.91
CA ARG A 61 15.72 -13.32 -13.49
C ARG A 61 16.35 -12.39 -12.45
N SER A 62 15.72 -12.26 -11.28
CA SER A 62 16.18 -11.37 -10.22
C SER A 62 17.46 -11.92 -9.56
N PHE A 63 17.59 -13.24 -9.45
CA PHE A 63 18.83 -13.89 -9.02
C PHE A 63 19.97 -13.65 -10.02
N GLU A 64 19.76 -13.87 -11.32
CA GLU A 64 20.78 -13.64 -12.36
C GLU A 64 21.26 -12.18 -12.39
N ALA A 65 20.38 -11.22 -12.10
CA ALA A 65 20.77 -9.80 -12.00
C ALA A 65 21.73 -9.54 -10.82
N LEU A 66 21.61 -10.31 -9.74
CA LEU A 66 22.38 -10.15 -8.50
C LEU A 66 23.63 -11.04 -8.46
N TYR A 67 23.61 -12.16 -9.17
CA TYR A 67 24.64 -13.21 -9.17
C TYR A 67 26.09 -12.72 -9.42
N PRO A 68 26.37 -11.84 -10.40
CA PRO A 68 27.74 -11.34 -10.63
C PRO A 68 28.34 -10.59 -9.44
N TYR A 69 27.48 -9.96 -8.63
CA TYR A 69 27.90 -9.21 -7.45
C TYR A 69 28.14 -10.14 -6.27
N LEU A 70 27.25 -11.11 -6.05
CA LEU A 70 27.39 -12.11 -4.98
C LEU A 70 28.63 -12.99 -5.15
N THR A 71 28.89 -13.44 -6.37
CA THR A 71 30.09 -14.25 -6.64
C THR A 71 31.38 -13.49 -6.37
N ARG A 72 31.38 -12.17 -6.60
CA ARG A 72 32.50 -11.30 -6.27
C ARG A 72 32.63 -11.05 -4.77
N THR A 73 31.53 -10.82 -4.04
CA THR A 73 31.59 -10.55 -2.59
C THR A 73 31.92 -11.79 -1.77
N MET A 74 31.40 -12.95 -2.17
CA MET A 74 31.56 -14.21 -1.48
C MET A 74 32.79 -15.00 -1.94
N GLU A 75 33.45 -14.56 -3.02
CA GLU A 75 34.63 -15.21 -3.62
C GLU A 75 34.39 -16.69 -3.98
N ARG A 76 33.13 -17.05 -4.26
CA ARG A 76 32.70 -18.40 -4.65
C ARG A 76 31.46 -18.34 -5.52
N ASN A 77 31.16 -19.45 -6.19
CA ASN A 77 29.86 -19.62 -6.83
C ASN A 77 28.77 -19.67 -5.76
N VAL A 78 27.66 -18.96 -6.03
CA VAL A 78 26.48 -18.90 -5.17
C VAL A 78 25.32 -19.55 -5.92
N SER A 79 24.60 -20.47 -5.30
CA SER A 79 23.35 -21.01 -5.84
C SER A 79 22.15 -20.19 -5.37
N ARG A 80 21.12 -20.11 -6.22
CA ARG A 80 19.85 -19.47 -5.86
C ARG A 80 19.17 -20.15 -4.69
N ASP A 81 19.29 -21.48 -4.61
CA ASP A 81 18.65 -22.28 -3.56
C ASP A 81 19.48 -22.25 -2.26
N GLU A 82 20.56 -21.46 -2.19
CA GLU A 82 21.27 -21.24 -0.95
C GLU A 82 20.40 -20.52 0.05
N ASN A 83 20.36 -21.09 1.24
CA ASN A 83 19.78 -20.45 2.38
C ASN A 83 20.71 -19.32 2.85
N TYR A 84 20.57 -18.14 2.25
CA TYR A 84 21.38 -16.98 2.53
C TYR A 84 20.57 -15.68 2.45
N VAL A 85 20.90 -14.71 3.31
CA VAL A 85 20.37 -13.36 3.28
C VAL A 85 21.48 -12.41 2.90
N THR A 86 21.26 -11.63 1.84
CA THR A 86 22.19 -10.58 1.40
C THR A 86 21.58 -9.19 1.61
N ALA A 87 22.44 -8.20 1.82
CA ALA A 87 22.05 -6.81 2.03
C ALA A 87 22.45 -5.95 0.83
N LEU A 88 21.50 -5.16 0.35
CA LEU A 88 21.70 -4.14 -0.66
C LEU A 88 21.55 -2.76 0.00
N TRP A 89 22.48 -1.84 -0.27
CA TRP A 89 22.35 -0.43 0.16
C TRP A 89 22.29 0.46 -1.08
N PRO A 90 21.08 0.82 -1.53
CA PRO A 90 20.89 1.82 -2.58
C PRO A 90 21.37 3.19 -2.09
N THR A 91 22.26 3.81 -2.85
CA THR A 91 22.77 5.17 -2.58
C THR A 91 22.25 6.20 -3.58
N GLY A 92 21.58 5.75 -4.64
CA GLY A 92 20.90 6.60 -5.62
C GLY A 92 19.37 6.49 -5.56
N THR A 93 18.71 7.24 -6.43
CA THR A 93 17.24 7.24 -6.55
C THR A 93 16.71 5.86 -6.89
N SER A 94 15.74 5.38 -6.11
CA SER A 94 15.11 4.07 -6.31
C SER A 94 13.66 4.22 -6.76
N TYR A 95 13.19 3.28 -7.57
CA TYR A 95 11.83 3.26 -8.09
C TYR A 95 11.15 1.92 -7.82
N LEU A 96 9.91 1.97 -7.38
CA LEU A 96 9.02 0.82 -7.24
C LEU A 96 7.83 1.02 -8.18
N THR A 97 7.67 0.15 -9.17
CA THR A 97 6.62 0.26 -10.18
C THR A 97 5.72 -0.97 -10.16
N PHE A 98 4.42 -0.72 -10.28
CA PHE A 98 3.37 -1.71 -10.46
C PHE A 98 2.73 -1.46 -11.82
N GLU A 99 2.73 -2.43 -12.71
CA GLU A 99 2.14 -2.33 -14.05
C GLU A 99 1.17 -3.49 -14.28
N VAL A 100 -0.04 -3.17 -14.74
CA VAL A 100 -1.03 -4.17 -15.12
C VAL A 100 -0.70 -4.67 -16.53
N LEU A 101 -0.19 -5.89 -16.63
CA LEU A 101 0.14 -6.52 -17.91
C LEU A 101 -1.11 -7.01 -18.64
N SER A 102 -2.03 -7.65 -17.91
CA SER A 102 -3.28 -8.17 -18.45
C SER A 102 -4.37 -8.19 -17.39
N VAL A 103 -5.62 -8.14 -17.85
CA VAL A 103 -6.82 -8.33 -17.05
C VAL A 103 -7.70 -9.34 -17.78
N ASP A 104 -7.87 -10.49 -17.16
CA ASP A 104 -8.81 -11.54 -17.57
C ASP A 104 -10.01 -11.50 -16.62
N ASN A 105 -11.13 -12.14 -16.98
CA ASN A 105 -12.42 -12.00 -16.27
C ASN A 105 -12.31 -12.01 -14.72
N ASP A 106 -11.52 -12.94 -14.17
CA ASP A 106 -11.38 -13.12 -12.72
C ASP A 106 -9.97 -12.83 -12.19
N THR A 107 -8.99 -12.53 -13.05
CA THR A 107 -7.60 -12.35 -12.61
C THR A 107 -6.89 -11.21 -13.34
N ALA A 108 -5.89 -10.61 -12.71
CA ALA A 108 -4.99 -9.66 -13.34
C ALA A 108 -3.52 -10.08 -13.14
N LYS A 109 -2.68 -9.79 -14.13
CA LYS A 109 -1.23 -9.97 -14.04
C LYS A 109 -0.58 -8.62 -13.75
N ILE A 110 0.11 -8.52 -12.63
CA ILE A 110 0.78 -7.30 -12.18
C ILE A 110 2.29 -7.53 -12.23
N LEU A 111 2.99 -6.79 -13.08
CA LEU A 111 4.44 -6.71 -13.06
C LEU A 111 4.85 -5.75 -11.93
N VAL A 112 5.61 -6.28 -10.98
CA VAL A 112 6.25 -5.49 -9.94
C VAL A 112 7.72 -5.35 -10.29
N THR A 113 8.22 -4.12 -10.32
CA THR A 113 9.63 -3.82 -10.63
C THR A 113 10.22 -2.93 -9.56
N LEU A 114 11.27 -3.41 -8.90
CA LEU A 114 12.13 -2.65 -8.01
C LEU A 114 13.42 -2.30 -8.74
N LYS A 115 13.61 -1.02 -9.05
CA LYS A 115 14.81 -0.50 -9.70
C LYS A 115 15.61 0.32 -8.70
N LEU A 116 16.81 -0.14 -8.39
CA LEU A 116 17.71 0.47 -7.43
C LEU A 116 18.90 1.08 -8.19
N HIS A 117 19.22 2.35 -7.93
CA HIS A 117 20.39 3.01 -8.51
C HIS A 117 21.53 3.12 -7.49
N ASP A 118 22.76 3.05 -8.00
CA ASP A 118 24.01 3.16 -7.24
C ASP A 118 23.98 2.28 -5.99
N VAL A 119 23.94 0.97 -6.20
CA VAL A 119 23.69 -0.03 -5.16
C VAL A 119 24.99 -0.67 -4.73
N VAL A 120 25.26 -0.63 -3.43
CA VAL A 120 26.28 -1.48 -2.82
C VAL A 120 25.67 -2.84 -2.48
N VAL A 121 26.33 -3.92 -2.87
CA VAL A 121 25.96 -5.29 -2.52
C VAL A 121 26.96 -5.82 -1.50
N GLU A 122 26.55 -5.99 -0.24
CA GLU A 122 27.33 -6.46 0.92
C GLU A 122 28.61 -5.69 1.32
N ARG A 123 29.45 -5.30 0.37
CA ARG A 123 30.74 -4.65 0.61
C ARG A 123 30.94 -3.47 -0.36
N PRO A 124 30.98 -2.21 0.15
CA PRO A 124 31.15 -1.00 -0.65
C PRO A 124 32.36 -0.99 -1.58
N ASP A 125 33.44 -1.67 -1.16
CA ASP A 125 34.71 -1.64 -1.89
C ASP A 125 34.80 -2.72 -2.99
N LEU A 126 33.86 -3.67 -3.03
CA LEU A 126 33.97 -4.86 -3.89
C LEU A 126 32.88 -4.93 -4.95
N ALA A 127 31.62 -4.69 -4.59
CA ALA A 127 30.49 -4.95 -5.48
C ALA A 127 29.48 -3.81 -5.48
N ASN A 128 29.56 -3.01 -6.53
CA ASN A 128 28.67 -1.89 -6.76
C ASN A 128 27.98 -2.04 -8.12
N ALA A 129 26.66 -1.94 -8.13
CA ALA A 129 25.84 -1.92 -9.33
C ALA A 129 25.40 -0.48 -9.60
N SER A 130 25.63 0.05 -10.81
CA SER A 130 25.07 1.35 -11.18
C SER A 130 23.55 1.31 -11.22
N VAL A 131 22.98 0.19 -11.67
CA VAL A 131 21.54 -0.10 -11.65
C VAL A 131 21.35 -1.59 -11.38
N LEU A 132 20.50 -1.91 -10.41
CA LEU A 132 20.03 -3.27 -10.14
C LEU A 132 18.50 -3.30 -10.29
N VAL A 133 17.98 -4.26 -11.04
CA VAL A 133 16.54 -4.41 -11.30
C VAL A 133 16.08 -5.79 -10.83
N LEU A 134 15.16 -5.81 -9.86
CA LEU A 134 14.46 -7.01 -9.44
C LEU A 134 13.01 -6.90 -9.93
N SER A 135 12.44 -7.98 -10.44
CA SER A 135 11.09 -7.93 -10.99
C SER A 135 10.36 -9.26 -10.82
N GLU A 136 9.06 -9.23 -10.58
CA GLU A 136 8.19 -10.41 -10.48
C GLU A 136 6.83 -10.14 -11.13
N VAL A 137 6.21 -11.17 -11.70
CA VAL A 137 4.84 -11.10 -12.20
C VAL A 137 3.92 -11.79 -11.22
N LEU A 138 3.10 -11.00 -10.53
CA LEU A 138 2.14 -11.48 -9.56
C LEU A 138 0.77 -11.68 -10.21
N THR A 139 0.04 -12.70 -9.77
CA THR A 139 -1.34 -12.96 -10.21
C THR A 139 -2.28 -12.47 -9.12
N LEU A 140 -3.12 -11.51 -9.43
CA LEU A 140 -4.17 -10.99 -8.56
C LEU A 140 -5.47 -11.70 -8.89
N ASP A 141 -6.11 -12.31 -7.89
CA ASP A 141 -7.49 -12.78 -8.00
C ASP A 141 -8.44 -11.63 -7.70
N LEU A 142 -9.26 -11.24 -8.69
CA LEU A 142 -10.11 -10.05 -8.62
C LEU A 142 -11.33 -10.24 -7.72
N LYS A 143 -11.74 -11.49 -7.46
CA LYS A 143 -12.85 -11.81 -6.55
C LYS A 143 -12.46 -11.60 -5.09
N SER A 144 -11.27 -12.05 -4.70
CA SER A 144 -10.75 -11.91 -3.34
C SER A 144 -10.00 -10.59 -3.12
N GLY A 145 -9.51 -9.96 -4.19
CA GLY A 145 -8.60 -8.81 -4.11
C GLY A 145 -7.24 -9.17 -3.55
N MET A 146 -6.80 -10.42 -3.72
CA MET A 146 -5.56 -10.96 -3.16
C MET A 146 -4.66 -11.51 -4.28
N TYR A 147 -3.35 -11.34 -4.13
CA TYR A 147 -2.40 -12.11 -4.91
C TYR A 147 -2.49 -13.59 -4.55
N VAL A 148 -2.38 -14.43 -5.57
CA VAL A 148 -2.42 -15.89 -5.44
C VAL A 148 -1.10 -16.52 -5.89
N ARG A 149 -0.59 -17.48 -5.12
CA ARG A 149 0.56 -18.32 -5.47
C ARG A 149 0.17 -19.77 -5.26
N ASN A 150 0.30 -20.59 -6.30
CA ASN A 150 -0.14 -22.01 -6.30
C ASN A 150 -1.60 -22.20 -5.86
N GLY A 151 -2.49 -21.29 -6.27
CA GLY A 151 -3.92 -21.33 -5.92
C GLY A 151 -4.27 -20.84 -4.51
N MET A 152 -3.29 -20.47 -3.68
CA MET A 152 -3.52 -19.93 -2.33
C MET A 152 -3.38 -18.41 -2.30
N PRO A 153 -4.29 -17.67 -1.64
CA PRO A 153 -4.13 -16.24 -1.38
C PRO A 153 -2.95 -15.97 -0.44
N VAL A 154 -2.04 -15.09 -0.85
CA VAL A 154 -0.79 -14.82 -0.11
C VAL A 154 -0.63 -13.36 0.31
N ALA A 155 -1.23 -12.40 -0.38
CA ALA A 155 -1.08 -10.98 -0.01
C ALA A 155 -2.16 -10.09 -0.63
N ARG A 156 -2.39 -8.91 -0.04
CA ARG A 156 -3.14 -7.81 -0.66
C ARG A 156 -2.18 -6.91 -1.46
N PRO A 157 -2.66 -6.26 -2.53
CA PRO A 157 -1.87 -5.21 -3.18
C PRO A 157 -1.60 -4.07 -2.21
N SER A 158 -0.34 -3.64 -2.08
CA SER A 158 -0.01 -2.46 -1.26
C SER A 158 -0.32 -1.15 -1.97
N PHE A 159 -0.24 -1.13 -3.30
CA PHE A 159 -0.43 0.10 -4.09
C PHE A 159 -1.89 0.51 -4.19
N PHE A 160 -2.83 -0.33 -3.74
CA PHE A 160 -4.26 -0.08 -3.83
C PHE A 160 -5.04 -0.60 -2.62
N VAL A 161 -6.04 0.15 -2.20
CA VAL A 161 -7.08 -0.24 -1.24
C VAL A 161 -8.45 -0.01 -1.87
N ASP A 162 -9.35 -1.01 -1.76
CA ASP A 162 -10.76 -0.80 -2.08
C ASP A 162 -11.38 0.18 -1.07
N THR A 163 -11.75 1.37 -1.54
CA THR A 163 -12.27 2.44 -0.70
C THR A 163 -13.72 2.23 -0.30
N SER A 164 -14.45 1.35 -1.00
CA SER A 164 -15.83 1.00 -0.67
C SER A 164 -15.91 -0.02 0.47
N SER A 165 -14.89 -0.88 0.59
CA SER A 165 -14.78 -1.91 1.62
C SER A 165 -13.32 -2.09 2.06
N PRO A 166 -12.72 -1.07 2.70
CA PRO A 166 -11.32 -1.10 3.06
C PRO A 166 -11.08 -2.17 4.14
N PRO A 167 -9.93 -2.87 4.09
CA PRO A 167 -9.66 -3.96 5.01
C PRO A 167 -9.45 -3.41 6.44
N GLY A 168 -10.30 -3.85 7.37
CA GLY A 168 -10.26 -3.41 8.77
C GLY A 168 -9.11 -4.03 9.58
N PRO A 169 -8.91 -3.57 10.83
CA PRO A 169 -7.95 -4.16 11.75
C PRO A 169 -8.13 -5.69 11.90
N GLY A 170 -7.02 -6.43 11.94
CA GLY A 170 -6.97 -7.89 11.98
C GLY A 170 -6.98 -8.58 10.62
N ALA A 171 -7.38 -7.88 9.55
CA ALA A 171 -7.36 -8.43 8.19
C ALA A 171 -5.93 -8.78 7.76
N VAL A 172 -5.79 -9.90 7.05
CA VAL A 172 -4.50 -10.37 6.54
C VAL A 172 -4.08 -9.47 5.37
N LEU A 173 -2.84 -8.97 5.47
CA LEU A 173 -2.18 -8.17 4.45
C LEU A 173 -1.13 -9.02 3.71
N LEU A 174 -0.41 -9.88 4.42
CA LEU A 174 0.54 -10.87 3.88
C LEU A 174 0.45 -12.17 4.70
N ASN A 175 0.48 -13.31 4.02
CA ASN A 175 0.56 -14.64 4.60
C ASN A 175 1.44 -15.52 3.70
N VAL A 176 2.69 -15.72 4.10
CA VAL A 176 3.68 -16.49 3.35
C VAL A 176 4.51 -17.36 4.29
N THR A 177 5.08 -18.43 3.76
CA THR A 177 6.11 -19.19 4.48
C THR A 177 7.47 -18.74 3.98
N VAL A 178 8.31 -18.26 4.89
CA VAL A 178 9.71 -17.91 4.60
C VAL A 178 10.59 -19.08 5.03
N PRO A 179 11.53 -19.55 4.18
CA PRO A 179 12.50 -20.58 4.57
C PRO A 179 13.22 -20.19 5.86
N GLU A 180 13.21 -21.09 6.85
CA GLU A 180 13.73 -20.91 8.23
C GLU A 180 13.05 -19.83 9.08
N GLY A 181 12.39 -18.85 8.45
CA GLY A 181 11.58 -17.84 9.11
C GLY A 181 10.20 -18.33 9.54
N GLY A 182 9.74 -19.48 9.02
CA GLY A 182 8.43 -20.04 9.31
C GLY A 182 7.28 -19.28 8.66
N ALA A 183 6.08 -19.38 9.24
CA ALA A 183 4.90 -18.69 8.74
C ALA A 183 4.93 -17.21 9.13
N TRP A 184 4.96 -16.33 8.13
CA TRP A 184 4.90 -14.89 8.27
C TRP A 184 3.51 -14.40 7.96
N VAL A 185 2.82 -13.89 8.98
CA VAL A 185 1.47 -13.34 8.85
C VAL A 185 1.49 -11.88 9.28
N MET A 186 1.38 -10.98 8.30
CA MET A 186 1.23 -9.55 8.53
C MET A 186 -0.25 -9.19 8.49
N ARG A 187 -0.71 -8.49 9.52
CA ARG A 187 -2.11 -8.07 9.67
C ARG A 187 -2.22 -6.58 9.78
N ILE A 188 -3.35 -6.04 9.36
CA ILE A 188 -3.67 -4.63 9.57
C ILE A 188 -3.82 -4.40 11.07
N LYS A 189 -3.00 -3.50 11.61
CA LYS A 189 -3.07 -3.06 13.00
C LYS A 189 -3.98 -1.84 13.14
N ASN A 190 -3.95 -0.93 12.16
CA ASN A 190 -4.72 0.30 12.21
C ASN A 190 -5.19 0.71 10.81
N LEU A 191 -6.43 1.20 10.75
CA LEU A 191 -7.02 1.88 9.60
C LEU A 191 -7.60 3.20 10.12
N SER A 192 -7.04 4.33 9.69
CA SER A 192 -7.38 5.65 10.21
C SER A 192 -7.67 6.64 9.08
N TYR A 193 -8.67 7.48 9.30
CA TYR A 193 -8.99 8.62 8.42
C TYR A 193 -8.58 9.97 9.05
N SER A 194 -8.02 9.93 10.26
CA SER A 194 -7.75 11.13 11.06
C SER A 194 -6.27 11.50 11.16
N ARG A 195 -5.35 10.55 10.92
CA ARG A 195 -3.90 10.70 11.16
C ARG A 195 -3.24 11.84 10.36
N TYR A 196 -3.88 12.32 9.30
CA TYR A 196 -3.42 13.45 8.47
C TYR A 196 -4.58 14.38 8.06
N ARG A 197 -5.62 14.49 8.90
CA ARG A 197 -6.87 15.18 8.53
C ARG A 197 -6.75 16.69 8.26
N ASP A 198 -5.73 17.33 8.82
CA ASP A 198 -5.51 18.78 8.80
C ASP A 198 -4.24 19.14 7.99
N VAL A 199 -3.77 18.20 7.17
CA VAL A 199 -2.45 18.26 6.51
C VAL A 199 -2.58 18.01 5.02
N GLU A 200 -1.89 18.80 4.21
CA GLU A 200 -1.67 18.49 2.80
C GLU A 200 -0.47 17.56 2.65
N VAL A 201 -0.59 16.52 1.83
CA VAL A 201 0.48 15.55 1.60
C VAL A 201 1.14 15.83 0.25
N LEU A 202 2.43 16.09 0.29
CA LEU A 202 3.27 16.34 -0.87
C LEU A 202 3.81 15.01 -1.41
N THR A 203 3.79 14.87 -2.73
CA THR A 203 4.42 13.76 -3.47
C THR A 203 5.24 14.35 -4.63
N HIS A 204 5.99 13.50 -5.35
CA HIS A 204 6.72 13.96 -6.55
C HIS A 204 5.79 14.23 -7.73
N LEU A 205 4.60 13.62 -7.75
CA LEU A 205 3.61 13.85 -8.79
C LEU A 205 2.81 15.13 -8.56
N ARG A 206 2.23 15.29 -7.37
CA ARG A 206 1.37 16.43 -6.99
C ARG A 206 1.17 16.57 -5.48
N THR A 207 0.48 17.62 -5.08
CA THR A 207 -0.07 17.74 -3.71
C THR A 207 -1.43 17.06 -3.65
N PHE A 208 -1.68 16.31 -2.57
CA PHE A 208 -2.98 15.73 -2.26
C PHE A 208 -3.55 16.35 -0.99
N HIS A 209 -4.87 16.53 -0.97
CA HIS A 209 -5.58 17.12 0.17
C HIS A 209 -6.38 16.07 0.94
N PRO A 210 -6.58 16.26 2.26
CA PRO A 210 -7.34 15.34 3.08
C PRO A 210 -8.83 15.31 2.66
N PRO A 211 -9.57 14.22 2.96
CA PRO A 211 -9.18 13.10 3.82
C PRO A 211 -8.27 12.08 3.14
N PHE A 212 -7.55 11.30 3.93
CA PHE A 212 -6.75 10.16 3.47
C PHE A 212 -7.17 8.88 4.19
N ILE A 213 -6.90 7.74 3.57
CA ILE A 213 -6.92 6.45 4.26
C ILE A 213 -5.48 6.16 4.70
N TYR A 214 -5.23 6.11 6.00
CA TYR A 214 -3.97 5.65 6.55
C TYR A 214 -4.12 4.19 7.00
N LEU A 215 -3.26 3.32 6.48
CA LEU A 215 -3.18 1.93 6.87
C LEU A 215 -1.82 1.66 7.53
N GLU A 216 -1.82 0.91 8.62
CA GLU A 216 -0.61 0.42 9.27
C GLU A 216 -0.80 -1.04 9.66
N SER A 217 0.22 -1.86 9.42
CA SER A 217 0.25 -3.26 9.80
C SER A 217 0.91 -3.47 11.18
N ASP A 218 0.80 -4.68 11.69
CA ASP A 218 1.74 -5.19 12.68
C ASP A 218 3.12 -5.44 12.04
N VAL A 219 4.11 -5.71 12.89
CA VAL A 219 5.46 -6.03 12.46
C VAL A 219 5.67 -7.52 12.63
N VAL A 220 5.95 -8.22 11.53
CA VAL A 220 6.43 -9.60 11.56
C VAL A 220 7.89 -9.58 11.96
N ARG A 221 8.20 -10.05 13.17
CA ARG A 221 9.57 -10.19 13.66
C ARG A 221 10.15 -11.52 13.21
N PHE A 222 11.43 -11.52 12.87
CA PHE A 222 12.11 -12.73 12.43
C PHE A 222 13.57 -12.76 12.90
N ASN A 223 14.09 -13.98 13.04
CA ASN A 223 15.48 -14.28 13.29
C ASN A 223 15.88 -15.38 12.30
N LEU A 224 16.67 -15.03 11.29
CA LEU A 224 17.18 -15.93 10.26
C LEU A 224 18.65 -16.21 10.54
N HIS A 225 19.08 -17.45 10.39
CA HIS A 225 20.45 -17.84 10.69
C HIS A 225 20.85 -19.01 9.80
N GLY A 226 22.06 -18.94 9.25
CA GLY A 226 22.71 -20.04 8.57
C GLY A 226 24.14 -20.20 9.06
N PRO A 227 24.93 -21.08 8.41
CA PRO A 227 26.31 -21.33 8.79
C PRO A 227 27.17 -20.07 8.86
N ASP A 228 26.98 -19.15 7.91
CA ASP A 228 27.83 -17.97 7.71
C ASP A 228 27.10 -16.63 7.96
N TYR A 229 25.84 -16.66 8.41
CA TYR A 229 25.07 -15.44 8.67
C TYR A 229 24.11 -15.58 9.84
N SER A 230 23.87 -14.48 10.55
CA SER A 230 22.80 -14.35 11.52
C SER A 230 22.17 -12.98 11.38
N PHE A 231 20.85 -12.95 11.21
CA PHE A 231 20.11 -11.73 10.95
C PHE A 231 18.80 -11.71 11.73
N SER A 232 18.60 -10.66 12.51
CA SER A 232 17.35 -10.40 13.21
C SER A 232 16.74 -9.10 12.69
N GLY A 233 15.42 -9.06 12.61
CA GLY A 233 14.73 -7.90 12.06
C GLY A 233 13.22 -7.95 12.21
N GLY A 234 12.60 -6.97 11.57
CA GLY A 234 11.15 -6.88 11.44
C GLY A 234 10.77 -6.40 10.05
N THR A 235 9.61 -6.84 9.59
CA THR A 235 8.97 -6.34 8.37
C THR A 235 7.54 -5.91 8.69
N GLY A 236 7.18 -4.72 8.24
CA GLY A 236 5.88 -4.11 8.46
C GLY A 236 5.59 -3.15 7.32
N PHE A 237 4.36 -2.64 7.26
CA PHE A 237 3.90 -1.79 6.19
C PHE A 237 2.95 -0.71 6.72
N SER A 238 3.20 0.53 6.34
CA SER A 238 2.27 1.64 6.52
C SER A 238 2.28 2.58 5.33
N ALA A 239 1.10 3.06 4.97
CA ALA A 239 0.91 3.92 3.81
C ALA A 239 -0.34 4.79 3.91
N LEU A 240 -0.33 5.87 3.13
CA LEU A 240 -1.47 6.73 2.84
C LEU A 240 -2.02 6.42 1.46
N TYR A 241 -3.34 6.44 1.36
CA TYR A 241 -4.09 6.23 0.12
C TYR A 241 -5.03 7.39 -0.15
N ASP A 242 -5.19 7.70 -1.43
CA ASP A 242 -6.20 8.62 -1.93
C ASP A 242 -7.59 7.96 -1.84
N PRO A 243 -8.58 8.54 -1.16
CA PRO A 243 -9.90 7.93 -0.99
C PRO A 243 -10.73 7.91 -2.30
N SER A 244 -10.37 8.71 -3.30
CA SER A 244 -11.13 8.78 -4.56
C SER A 244 -10.78 7.64 -5.52
N THR A 245 -9.50 7.23 -5.54
CA THR A 245 -8.96 6.20 -6.44
C THR A 245 -8.57 4.92 -5.71
N GLY A 246 -8.35 5.00 -4.40
CA GLY A 246 -7.78 3.92 -3.60
C GLY A 246 -6.28 3.71 -3.80
N LEU A 247 -5.60 4.52 -4.62
CA LEU A 247 -4.17 4.37 -4.86
C LEU A 247 -3.35 4.84 -3.67
N MET A 248 -2.27 4.12 -3.37
CA MET A 248 -1.25 4.60 -2.43
C MET A 248 -0.65 5.90 -2.99
N ILE A 249 -0.48 6.90 -2.12
CA ILE A 249 0.16 8.17 -2.46
C ILE A 249 1.54 8.30 -1.83
N ALA A 250 1.73 7.74 -0.63
CA ALA A 250 3.02 7.70 0.03
C ALA A 250 3.09 6.63 1.13
N SER A 251 4.30 6.17 1.47
CA SER A 251 4.56 5.23 2.57
C SER A 251 5.49 5.81 3.62
N ASP A 252 5.49 5.25 4.82
CA ASP A 252 6.57 5.52 5.79
C ASP A 252 7.88 4.84 5.37
N MET A 253 8.99 5.28 5.97
CA MET A 253 10.36 4.84 5.64
C MET A 253 10.62 3.35 5.95
N PHE A 254 9.98 2.80 6.98
CA PHE A 254 10.13 1.41 7.39
C PHE A 254 9.07 0.47 6.78
N SER A 255 8.44 0.90 5.69
CA SER A 255 7.40 0.13 5.01
C SER A 255 8.00 -0.82 3.98
N THR A 256 7.73 -2.11 4.14
CA THR A 256 8.02 -3.17 3.18
C THR A 256 6.72 -3.65 2.55
N PRO A 257 6.36 -3.16 1.35
CA PRO A 257 5.22 -3.66 0.58
C PRO A 257 5.20 -5.19 0.49
N PRO A 258 4.02 -5.85 0.57
CA PRO A 258 3.91 -7.31 0.43
C PRO A 258 4.52 -7.84 -0.86
N GLU A 259 4.42 -7.08 -1.95
CA GLU A 259 4.98 -7.43 -3.24
C GLU A 259 6.51 -7.54 -3.19
N LEU A 260 7.18 -6.72 -2.38
CA LEU A 260 8.61 -6.84 -2.12
C LEU A 260 8.91 -8.18 -1.43
N VAL A 261 8.12 -8.58 -0.43
CA VAL A 261 8.29 -9.89 0.23
C VAL A 261 8.06 -11.05 -0.73
N LEU A 262 7.04 -10.95 -1.61
CA LEU A 262 6.78 -11.96 -2.64
C LEU A 262 7.91 -12.06 -3.69
N MET A 263 8.67 -10.99 -3.88
CA MET A 263 9.89 -10.92 -4.70
C MET A 263 11.16 -11.41 -3.98
N GLY A 264 11.10 -11.74 -2.69
CA GLY A 264 12.26 -12.16 -1.90
C GLY A 264 12.95 -11.03 -1.10
N VAL A 265 12.39 -9.82 -1.08
CA VAL A 265 12.82 -8.74 -0.19
C VAL A 265 12.13 -8.91 1.16
N ILE A 266 12.85 -9.46 2.14
CA ILE A 266 12.29 -9.80 3.45
C ILE A 266 12.19 -8.61 4.40
N SER A 267 12.95 -7.55 4.16
CA SER A 267 12.89 -6.30 4.91
C SER A 267 13.45 -5.16 4.06
N SER A 268 12.87 -3.97 4.20
CA SER A 268 13.34 -2.76 3.54
C SER A 268 13.22 -1.56 4.46
N THR A 269 14.24 -0.71 4.42
CA THR A 269 14.23 0.65 4.96
C THR A 269 14.60 1.56 3.81
N MET A 270 13.65 2.42 3.41
CA MET A 270 13.78 3.27 2.24
C MET A 270 13.39 4.70 2.63
N GLU A 271 14.38 5.54 2.89
CA GLU A 271 14.26 6.98 3.13
C GLU A 271 14.40 7.76 1.82
N ASP A 272 13.34 8.47 1.43
CA ASP A 272 13.45 9.61 0.54
C ASP A 272 14.07 10.77 1.32
N VAL A 273 15.37 10.93 1.14
CA VAL A 273 16.19 11.89 1.89
C VAL A 273 15.77 13.33 1.57
N ASN A 274 15.35 13.61 0.34
CA ASN A 274 14.84 14.93 -0.03
C ASN A 274 13.52 15.23 0.68
N ALA A 275 12.59 14.28 0.66
CA ALA A 275 11.31 14.36 1.36
C ALA A 275 11.52 14.54 2.88
N SER A 276 12.43 13.78 3.49
CA SER A 276 12.83 13.92 4.89
C SER A 276 13.39 15.30 5.21
N ARG A 277 14.30 15.83 4.39
CA ARG A 277 14.87 17.18 4.57
C ARG A 277 13.79 18.26 4.45
N ALA A 278 12.91 18.15 3.45
CA ALA A 278 11.79 19.05 3.26
C ALA A 278 10.79 18.99 4.43
N LEU A 279 10.46 17.79 4.92
CA LEU A 279 9.60 17.59 6.09
C LEU A 279 10.16 18.33 7.32
N ARG A 280 11.46 18.18 7.62
CA ARG A 280 12.09 18.88 8.77
C ARG A 280 11.93 20.39 8.67
N LYS A 281 12.11 20.96 7.48
CA LYS A 281 11.92 22.40 7.23
C LYS A 281 10.47 22.82 7.44
N LEU A 282 9.52 22.09 6.85
CA LEU A 282 8.08 22.37 6.98
C LEU A 282 7.59 22.29 8.42
N LEU A 283 8.11 21.35 9.20
CA LEU A 283 7.80 21.23 10.64
C LEU A 283 8.36 22.42 11.44
N ALA A 284 9.58 22.86 11.15
CA ALA A 284 10.18 24.03 11.80
C ALA A 284 9.42 25.33 11.50
N GLU A 285 8.83 25.43 10.30
CA GLU A 285 8.03 26.58 9.86
C GLU A 285 6.56 26.52 10.33
N GLY A 286 6.16 25.47 11.05
CA GLY A 286 4.76 25.29 11.48
C GLY A 286 3.78 25.09 10.32
N SER A 287 4.27 24.65 9.15
CA SER A 287 3.44 24.43 7.96
C SER A 287 2.39 23.33 8.20
N ASN A 288 1.28 23.38 7.47
CA ASN A 288 0.31 22.29 7.37
C ASN A 288 0.66 21.27 6.28
N LYS A 289 1.77 21.42 5.55
CA LYS A 289 2.21 20.49 4.50
C LYS A 289 3.13 19.42 5.06
N ARG A 290 3.02 18.18 4.59
CA ARG A 290 3.90 17.07 4.99
C ARG A 290 4.38 16.28 3.79
N TRP A 291 5.63 15.87 3.87
CA TRP A 291 6.15 14.74 3.11
C TRP A 291 6.12 13.50 3.99
N LEU A 292 5.86 12.34 3.40
CA LEU A 292 6.22 11.07 4.03
C LEU A 292 7.63 10.70 3.58
N GLN A 293 8.35 9.99 4.45
CA GLN A 293 9.77 9.73 4.28
C GLN A 293 10.06 8.48 3.42
N GLY A 294 9.05 7.69 3.06
CA GLY A 294 9.22 6.44 2.31
C GLY A 294 9.02 6.59 0.80
N TRP A 295 8.35 5.59 0.22
CA TRP A 295 7.96 5.55 -1.18
C TRP A 295 6.90 6.62 -1.46
N ASN A 296 7.23 7.64 -2.26
CA ASN A 296 6.30 8.71 -2.63
C ASN A 296 5.87 8.58 -4.09
N LEU A 297 4.59 8.81 -4.38
CA LEU A 297 4.05 8.73 -5.74
C LEU A 297 4.81 9.66 -6.70
N PHE A 298 5.28 9.09 -7.81
CA PHE A 298 6.15 9.76 -8.77
C PHE A 298 5.50 9.89 -10.14
N ALA A 299 4.92 8.81 -10.66
CA ALA A 299 4.28 8.81 -11.96
C ALA A 299 3.16 7.77 -12.04
N THR A 300 2.11 8.06 -12.80
CA THR A 300 1.04 7.12 -13.12
C THR A 300 0.24 7.64 -14.33
N ASN A 301 -0.39 6.73 -15.06
CA ASN A 301 -1.41 7.04 -16.07
C ASN A 301 -2.85 6.78 -15.56
N VAL A 302 -3.02 6.52 -14.25
CA VAL A 302 -4.32 6.44 -13.62
C VAL A 302 -4.80 7.86 -13.32
N GLU A 303 -5.99 8.18 -13.80
CA GLU A 303 -6.59 9.49 -13.59
C GLU A 303 -7.03 9.63 -12.14
N PHE A 304 -6.56 10.69 -11.50
CA PHE A 304 -7.15 11.16 -10.27
C PHE A 304 -8.27 12.14 -10.61
N ARG A 305 -9.43 11.98 -9.98
CA ARG A 305 -10.48 12.98 -10.09
C ARG A 305 -9.99 14.29 -9.48
N ASP A 306 -10.37 15.41 -10.07
CA ASP A 306 -10.27 16.70 -9.39
C ASP A 306 -11.02 16.58 -8.06
N GLU A 307 -10.39 17.07 -6.99
CA GLU A 307 -10.80 16.87 -5.61
C GLU A 307 -12.17 17.51 -5.33
N ASN A 308 -13.25 16.84 -5.74
CA ASN A 308 -14.56 17.07 -5.16
C ASN A 308 -14.52 16.51 -3.73
N PRO A 309 -15.06 17.23 -2.73
CA PRO A 309 -15.00 16.78 -1.35
C PRO A 309 -15.65 15.40 -1.24
N PHE A 310 -14.83 14.39 -0.96
CA PHE A 310 -15.29 13.04 -0.65
C PHE A 310 -16.34 13.16 0.48
N GLU A 311 -17.60 12.88 0.17
CA GLU A 311 -18.64 12.81 1.19
C GLU A 311 -18.30 11.64 2.10
N ARG A 312 -17.80 11.97 3.29
CA ARG A 312 -17.51 11.02 4.36
C ARG A 312 -18.68 10.04 4.54
N PRO A 313 -18.44 8.76 4.91
CA PRO A 313 -19.46 7.98 5.58
C PRO A 313 -19.95 8.80 6.79
N ARG A 314 -21.19 9.29 6.71
CA ARG A 314 -21.77 10.04 7.82
C ARG A 314 -21.86 9.07 9.00
N SER A 315 -21.21 9.47 10.09
CA SER A 315 -21.15 8.79 11.39
C SER A 315 -22.42 7.99 11.75
N PRO A 316 -22.31 6.86 12.49
CA PRO A 316 -23.46 6.04 12.90
C PRO A 316 -24.55 6.78 13.69
N PHE A 317 -24.31 8.02 14.13
CA PHE A 317 -25.33 8.88 14.74
C PHE A 317 -26.52 9.23 13.82
N VAL A 318 -26.39 9.13 12.50
CA VAL A 318 -27.52 9.34 11.57
C VAL A 318 -28.62 8.28 11.78
N TYR A 319 -28.25 7.06 12.18
CA TYR A 319 -29.20 5.99 12.46
C TYR A 319 -29.97 6.18 13.77
N TYR A 320 -29.57 7.11 14.64
CA TYR A 320 -30.31 7.44 15.86
C TYR A 320 -31.25 8.62 15.65
N PHE A 321 -30.85 9.62 14.86
CA PHE A 321 -31.66 10.81 14.60
C PHE A 321 -32.92 10.54 13.79
N VAL A 322 -32.84 9.68 12.77
CA VAL A 322 -34.00 9.34 11.92
C VAL A 322 -35.10 8.64 12.73
N PRO A 323 -34.84 7.57 13.51
CA PRO A 323 -35.88 6.99 14.35
C PRO A 323 -36.32 7.92 15.48
N LEU A 324 -35.44 8.75 16.07
CA LEU A 324 -35.86 9.75 17.07
C LEU A 324 -36.83 10.78 16.48
N ALA A 325 -36.55 11.28 15.27
CA ALA A 325 -37.40 12.24 14.58
C ALA A 325 -38.74 11.61 14.19
N ILE A 326 -38.75 10.34 13.76
CA ILE A 326 -39.99 9.59 13.46
C ILE A 326 -40.81 9.37 14.74
N ILE A 327 -40.18 9.02 15.86
CA ILE A 327 -40.85 8.85 17.16
C ILE A 327 -41.42 10.19 17.64
N ALA A 328 -40.64 11.28 17.57
CA ALA A 328 -41.10 12.62 17.94
C ALA A 328 -42.29 13.08 17.08
N LEU A 329 -42.26 12.79 15.77
CA LEU A 329 -43.37 13.07 14.86
C LEU A 329 -44.61 12.23 15.21
N ALA A 330 -44.43 10.94 15.53
CA ALA A 330 -45.53 10.05 15.91
C ALA A 330 -46.19 10.47 17.23
N VAL A 331 -45.41 10.89 18.22
CA VAL A 331 -45.90 11.43 19.50
C VAL A 331 -46.61 12.77 19.28
N GLY A 332 -46.00 13.67 18.50
CA GLY A 332 -46.60 14.97 18.17
C GLY A 332 -47.94 14.84 17.43
N ILE A 333 -48.04 13.92 16.48
CA ILE A 333 -49.31 13.63 15.78
C ILE A 333 -50.33 13.04 16.75
N ARG A 334 -49.95 12.11 17.63
CA ARG A 334 -50.86 11.51 18.62
C ARG A 334 -51.44 12.58 19.56
N ASP A 335 -50.60 13.46 20.06
CA ASP A 335 -51.00 14.47 21.04
C ASP A 335 -51.78 15.62 20.38
N PHE A 336 -51.48 15.98 19.12
CA PHE A 336 -52.33 16.87 18.32
C PHE A 336 -53.73 16.31 18.07
N TRP A 337 -53.84 15.01 17.73
CA TRP A 337 -55.15 14.36 17.53
C TRP A 337 -55.97 14.20 18.82
N ARG A 338 -55.32 14.17 19.99
CA ARG A 338 -55.99 14.21 21.29
C ARG A 338 -56.51 15.60 21.65
N TRP A 339 -55.93 16.66 21.09
CA TRP A 339 -56.33 18.04 21.37
C TRP A 339 -57.47 18.52 20.46
N VAL A 340 -57.59 17.94 19.25
CA VAL A 340 -58.63 18.27 18.26
C VAL A 340 -59.92 17.45 18.44
N ARG A 341 -59.93 16.45 19.33
CA ARG A 341 -61.13 15.72 19.75
C ARG A 341 -61.67 16.25 21.07
#